data_AF-A0A3N4WJW3-F1
#
_entry.id   AF-A0A3N4WJW3-F1
#
_cell.length_a   1.000
_cell.length_b   1.000
_cell.length_c   1.000
_cell.angle_alpha   90.00
_cell.angle_beta   90.00
_cell.angle_gamma   90.00
#
_symmetry.space_group_name_H-M   'P 1'
#
loop_
_entity.id
_entity.type
_entity.pdbx_description
1 polymer ?
#
loop_
_entity_poly.entity_id
_entity_poly.type
_entity_poly.pdbx_seq_one_letter_code
_entity_poly.pdbx_strand_id
1 'polypeptide(L)'
;MADVDIAYIQKMQDLYGKWVKLQPKLEKNIQQWQEAVAIMAELKPFYSNPKWIELYEMSEDELPLETNGNYSVLSQDALWNAFEEEQSLSSELKEILAKLEAQND
;
A
#
# COMPACT_ATOMS: atom_id res chain seq x y z
N MET A 1 38.00 -21.84 -27.80
CA MET A 1 36.91 -21.59 -26.84
C MET A 1 37.02 -20.14 -26.42
N ALA A 2 35.97 -19.34 -26.58
CA ALA A 2 35.98 -17.98 -26.02
C ALA A 2 36.22 -18.10 -24.51
N ASP A 3 37.13 -17.29 -23.98
CA ASP A 3 37.46 -17.27 -22.57
C ASP A 3 36.20 -16.84 -21.80
N VAL A 4 35.59 -17.77 -21.09
CA VAL A 4 34.33 -17.52 -20.39
C VAL A 4 34.63 -16.70 -19.15
N ASP A 5 34.07 -15.50 -19.06
CA ASP A 5 34.21 -14.65 -17.87
C ASP A 5 33.39 -15.22 -16.71
N ILE A 6 34.01 -16.12 -15.96
CA ILE A 6 33.42 -16.78 -14.78
C ILE A 6 33.00 -15.76 -13.71
N ALA A 7 33.72 -14.64 -13.58
CA ALA A 7 33.38 -13.61 -12.59
C ALA A 7 32.06 -12.90 -12.96
N TYR A 8 31.86 -12.60 -14.25
CA TYR A 8 30.59 -12.08 -14.74
C TYR A 8 29.44 -13.06 -14.49
N ILE A 9 29.63 -14.34 -14.80
CA ILE A 9 28.60 -15.38 -14.61
C ILE A 9 28.23 -15.52 -13.13
N GLN A 10 29.22 -15.54 -12.23
CA GLN A 10 28.96 -15.62 -10.79
C GLN A 10 28.15 -14.41 -10.30
N LYS A 11 28.46 -13.20 -10.79
CA LYS A 11 27.68 -12.00 -10.47
C LYS A 11 26.21 -12.16 -10.89
N MET A 12 25.93 -12.71 -12.08
CA MET A 12 24.56 -12.97 -12.53
C MET A 12 23.85 -14.03 -11.67
N GLN A 13 24.57 -15.09 -11.30
CA GLN A 13 24.04 -16.14 -10.41
C GLN A 13 23.66 -15.59 -9.04
N ASP A 14 24.47 -14.69 -8.47
CA ASP A 14 24.21 -14.04 -7.19
C ASP A 14 22.99 -13.11 -7.27
N LEU A 15 22.86 -12.35 -8.37
CA LEU A 15 21.69 -11.51 -8.62
C LEU A 15 20.41 -12.33 -8.77
N TYR A 16 20.46 -13.43 -9.51
CA TYR A 16 19.33 -14.36 -9.63
C TYR A 16 18.94 -14.95 -8.26
N GLY A 17 19.91 -15.35 -7.45
CA GLY A 17 19.65 -15.84 -6.09
C GLY A 17 18.99 -14.80 -5.19
N LYS A 18 19.36 -13.52 -5.33
CA LYS A 18 18.68 -12.40 -4.62
C LYS A 18 17.25 -12.21 -5.14
N TRP A 19 17.05 -12.26 -6.45
CA TRP A 19 15.74 -12.10 -7.07
C TRP A 19 14.75 -13.18 -6.64
N VAL A 20 15.16 -14.45 -6.67
CA VAL A 20 14.33 -15.60 -6.23
C VAL A 20 13.88 -15.44 -4.77
N LYS A 21 14.75 -14.91 -3.90
CA LYS A 21 14.38 -14.63 -2.49
C LYS A 21 13.45 -13.43 -2.33
N LEU A 22 13.47 -12.48 -3.26
CA LEU A 22 12.63 -11.29 -3.24
C LEU A 22 11.22 -11.58 -3.74
N GLN A 23 11.08 -12.47 -4.73
CA GLN A 23 9.83 -12.73 -5.43
C GLN A 23 8.63 -13.06 -4.52
N PRO A 24 8.72 -13.94 -3.50
CA PRO A 24 7.60 -14.22 -2.61
C PRO A 24 7.17 -13.01 -1.76
N LYS A 25 8.11 -12.10 -1.46
CA LYS A 25 7.80 -10.87 -0.72
C LYS A 25 7.03 -9.89 -1.61
N LEU A 26 7.39 -9.81 -2.90
CA LEU A 26 6.67 -8.99 -3.87
C LEU A 26 5.24 -9.50 -4.07
N GLU A 27 5.06 -10.82 -4.20
CA GLU A 27 3.74 -11.45 -4.29
C GLU A 27 2.87 -11.15 -3.06
N LYS A 28 3.45 -11.27 -1.86
CA LYS A 28 2.76 -10.91 -0.63
C LYS A 28 2.37 -9.42 -0.61
N ASN A 29 3.29 -8.54 -1.00
CA ASN A 29 3.02 -7.10 -1.03
C ASN A 29 1.90 -6.77 -2.02
N ILE A 30 1.81 -7.46 -3.17
CA ILE A 30 0.70 -7.29 -4.12
C ILE A 30 -0.64 -7.64 -3.46
N GLN A 31 -0.71 -8.76 -2.72
CA GLN A 31 -1.93 -9.16 -2.00
C GLN A 31 -2.33 -8.12 -0.94
N GLN A 32 -1.35 -7.59 -0.20
CA GLN A 32 -1.58 -6.55 0.80
C GLN A 32 -2.10 -5.25 0.19
N TRP A 33 -1.59 -4.87 -0.99
CA TRP A 33 -2.10 -3.73 -1.74
C TRP A 33 -3.54 -3.96 -2.23
N GLN A 34 -3.89 -5.18 -2.67
CA GLN A 34 -5.27 -5.51 -3.04
C GLN A 34 -6.23 -5.41 -1.86
N GLU A 35 -5.83 -5.90 -0.68
CA GLU A 35 -6.59 -5.77 0.55
C GLU A 35 -6.77 -4.30 0.95
N ALA A 36 -5.70 -3.50 0.91
CA ALA A 36 -5.76 -2.08 1.19
C ALA A 36 -6.73 -1.35 0.24
N VAL A 37 -6.68 -1.65 -1.06
CA VAL A 37 -7.62 -1.08 -2.04
C VAL A 37 -9.07 -1.44 -1.71
N ALA A 38 -9.34 -2.70 -1.33
CA ALA A 38 -10.69 -3.12 -0.94
C ALA A 38 -11.19 -2.39 0.32
N ILE A 39 -10.34 -2.23 1.34
CA ILE A 39 -10.68 -1.48 2.55
C ILE A 39 -10.97 -0.01 2.20
N MET A 40 -10.13 0.61 1.39
CA MET A 40 -10.29 2.02 1.00
C MET A 40 -11.53 2.25 0.13
N ALA A 41 -11.95 1.26 -0.64
CA ALA A 41 -13.18 1.31 -1.41
C ALA A 41 -14.44 1.42 -0.53
N GLU A 42 -14.38 0.97 0.74
CA GLU A 42 -15.45 1.12 1.72
C GLU A 42 -15.31 2.41 2.55
N LEU A 43 -14.08 2.72 2.99
CA LEU A 43 -13.83 3.88 3.85
C LEU A 43 -13.98 5.23 3.13
N LYS A 44 -13.56 5.33 1.86
CA LYS A 44 -13.64 6.59 1.10
C LYS A 44 -15.10 7.03 0.90
N PRO A 45 -16.04 6.16 0.45
CA PRO A 45 -17.46 6.51 0.37
C PRO A 45 -18.08 6.83 1.73
N PHE A 46 -17.70 6.11 2.80
CA PHE A 46 -18.17 6.42 4.15
C PHE A 46 -17.80 7.85 4.56
N TYR A 47 -16.52 8.22 4.45
CA TYR A 47 -16.04 9.57 4.83
C TYR A 47 -16.62 10.67 3.94
N SER A 48 -16.84 10.37 2.65
CA SER A 48 -17.39 11.35 1.69
C SER A 48 -18.92 11.48 1.77
N ASN A 49 -19.59 10.66 2.58
CA ASN A 49 -21.03 10.70 2.72
C ASN A 49 -21.45 11.92 3.55
N PRO A 50 -22.43 12.73 3.12
CA PRO A 50 -22.95 13.84 3.94
C PRO A 50 -23.40 13.42 5.34
N LYS A 51 -23.89 12.18 5.51
CA LYS A 51 -24.25 11.61 6.82
C LYS A 51 -23.07 11.46 7.77
N TRP A 52 -21.84 11.42 7.26
CA TRP A 52 -20.65 11.39 8.11
C TRP A 52 -20.56 12.63 8.99
N ILE A 53 -20.94 13.82 8.47
CA ILE A 53 -20.96 15.07 9.25
C ILE A 53 -21.99 14.96 10.39
N GLU A 54 -23.16 14.40 10.11
CA GLU A 54 -24.19 14.17 11.14
C GLU A 54 -23.66 13.24 12.24
N LEU A 55 -22.92 12.19 11.90
CA LEU A 55 -22.30 11.27 12.86
C LEU A 55 -21.12 11.91 13.61
N TYR A 56 -20.35 12.77 12.94
CA TYR A 56 -19.24 13.54 13.51
C TYR A 56 -19.71 14.53 14.58
N GLU A 57 -20.88 15.14 14.39
CA GLU A 57 -21.46 16.11 15.33
C GLU A 57 -22.09 15.45 16.57
N MET A 58 -22.30 14.13 16.55
CA MET A 58 -22.77 13.37 17.72
C MET A 58 -21.66 13.28 18.78
N SER A 59 -22.05 13.31 20.05
CA SER A 59 -21.10 13.17 21.16
C SER A 59 -20.53 11.75 21.24
N GLU A 60 -19.31 11.61 21.77
CA GLU A 60 -18.68 10.29 21.98
C GLU A 60 -19.52 9.38 22.90
N ASP A 61 -20.30 9.96 23.82
CA ASP A 61 -21.22 9.22 24.69
C ASP A 61 -22.42 8.63 23.91
N GLU A 62 -22.81 9.25 22.80
CA GLU A 62 -23.88 8.76 21.92
C GLU A 62 -23.40 7.66 20.97
N LEU A 63 -22.09 7.64 20.66
CA LEU A 63 -21.45 6.67 19.79
C LEU A 63 -20.17 6.11 20.42
N PRO A 64 -20.27 5.25 21.46
CA PRO A 64 -19.12 4.64 22.08
C PRO A 64 -18.49 3.60 21.14
N LEU A 65 -17.54 4.04 20.32
CA LEU A 65 -16.81 3.21 19.39
C LEU A 65 -15.58 2.59 20.06
N GLU A 66 -15.39 1.28 19.92
CA GLU A 66 -14.15 0.63 20.31
C GLU A 66 -13.06 0.90 19.26
N THR A 67 -12.16 1.84 19.56
CA THR A 67 -11.09 2.22 18.62
C THR A 67 -9.86 1.32 18.69
N ASN A 68 -9.77 0.44 19.69
CA ASN A 68 -8.64 -0.46 19.91
C ASN A 68 -7.27 0.26 19.91
N GLY A 69 -7.23 1.49 20.44
CA GLY A 69 -6.02 2.31 20.52
C GLY A 69 -5.75 3.20 19.31
N ASN A 70 -6.62 3.18 18.29
CA ASN A 70 -6.58 4.11 17.16
C ASN A 70 -7.47 5.34 17.40
N TYR A 71 -7.42 6.30 16.47
CA TYR A 71 -8.41 7.38 16.38
C TYR A 71 -9.74 6.85 15.85
N SER A 72 -10.84 7.50 16.25
CA SER A 72 -12.17 7.18 15.75
C SER A 72 -12.28 7.50 14.26
N VAL A 73 -13.02 6.70 13.50
CA VAL A 73 -13.38 7.00 12.10
C VAL A 73 -14.28 8.24 11.97
N LEU A 74 -14.82 8.72 13.08
CA LEU A 74 -15.57 9.97 13.21
C LEU A 74 -14.68 11.12 13.71
N SER A 75 -13.37 10.93 13.88
CA SER A 75 -12.47 12.05 14.15
C SER A 75 -12.18 12.81 12.86
N GLN A 76 -12.08 14.14 12.97
CA GLN A 76 -11.89 15.06 11.83
C GLN A 76 -10.77 14.60 10.88
N ASP A 77 -9.62 14.19 11.43
CA ASP A 77 -8.43 13.93 10.63
C ASP A 77 -8.07 12.44 10.49
N ALA A 78 -8.79 11.51 11.13
CA ALA A 78 -8.35 10.11 11.18
C ALA A 78 -8.32 9.46 9.80
N LEU A 79 -9.45 9.53 9.08
CA LEU A 79 -9.55 9.00 7.72
C LEU A 79 -8.82 9.90 6.71
N TRP A 80 -8.84 11.22 6.92
CA TRP A 80 -8.11 12.15 6.05
C TRP A 80 -6.61 11.86 6.04
N ASN A 81 -5.97 11.75 7.22
CA ASN A 81 -4.55 11.40 7.33
C ASN A 81 -4.24 10.04 6.71
N ALA A 82 -5.08 9.02 7.00
CA ALA A 82 -4.89 7.68 6.44
C ALA A 82 -4.96 7.66 4.90
N PHE A 83 -5.83 8.48 4.30
CA PHE A 83 -5.91 8.60 2.85
C PHE A 83 -4.72 9.33 2.23
N GLU A 84 -4.19 10.36 2.89
CA GLU A 84 -2.97 11.04 2.45
C GLU A 84 -1.75 10.11 2.49
N GLU A 85 -1.60 9.33 3.57
CA GLU A 85 -0.56 8.31 3.69
C GLU A 85 -0.65 7.24 2.59
N GLU A 86 -1.87 6.76 2.29
CA GLU A 86 -2.12 5.82 1.18
C GLU A 86 -1.80 6.46 -0.18
N GLN A 87 -2.15 7.72 -0.39
CA GLN A 87 -1.84 8.44 -1.62
C GLN A 87 -0.33 8.59 -1.83
N SER A 88 0.42 8.88 -0.77
CA SER A 88 1.88 8.94 -0.82
C SER A 88 2.48 7.59 -1.24
N LEU A 89 2.10 6.50 -0.57
CA LEU A 89 2.60 5.16 -0.88
C LEU A 89 2.19 4.67 -2.28
N SER A 90 0.96 4.97 -2.71
CA SER A 90 0.50 4.59 -4.05
C SER A 90 1.24 5.35 -5.17
N SER A 91 1.73 6.56 -4.88
CA SER A 91 2.55 7.34 -5.81
C SER A 91 3.92 6.68 -6.01
N GLU A 92 4.56 6.22 -4.94
CA GLU A 92 5.80 5.43 -5.05
C GLU A 92 5.59 4.14 -5.86
N LEU A 93 4.48 3.44 -5.64
CA LEU A 93 4.15 2.23 -6.40
C LEU A 93 3.99 2.51 -7.90
N LYS A 94 3.34 3.62 -8.26
CA LYS A 94 3.20 4.04 -9.67
C LYS A 94 4.55 4.30 -10.33
N GLU A 95 5.49 4.92 -9.62
CA GLU A 95 6.85 5.12 -10.13
C GLU A 95 7.58 3.80 -10.37
N ILE A 96 7.39 2.81 -9.49
CA ILE A 96 7.95 1.46 -9.67
C ILE A 96 7.35 0.78 -10.90
N LEU A 97 6.02 0.85 -11.06
CA LEU A 97 5.33 0.29 -12.21
C LEU A 97 5.81 0.90 -13.53
N ALA A 98 5.95 2.22 -13.60
CA ALA A 98 6.49 2.91 -14.79
C ALA A 98 7.90 2.43 -15.16
N LYS A 99 8.76 2.16 -14.17
CA LYS A 99 10.10 1.60 -14.41
C LYS A 99 10.05 0.15 -14.91
N LEU A 100 9.08 -0.64 -14.45
CA LEU A 100 8.88 -2.01 -14.92
C LEU A 100 8.36 -2.04 -16.36
N GLU A 101 7.42 -1.15 -16.70
CA GLU A 101 6.91 -0.98 -18.06
C GLU A 101 8.04 -0.63 -19.03
N ALA A 102 8.87 0.37 -18.70
CA ALA A 102 10.02 0.78 -19.52
C ALA A 102 11.13 -0.28 -19.66
N GLN A 103 11.15 -1.32 -18.82
CA GLN A 103 12.10 -2.45 -18.95
C GLN A 103 11.58 -3.55 -19.89
N ASN A 104 10.27 -3.56 -20.15
CA ASN A 104 9.60 -4.56 -20.98
C ASN A 104 9.34 -4.07 -22.43
N ASP A 105 9.61 -2.79 -22.71
CA ASP A 105 9.62 -2.16 -24.04
C ASP A 105 10.99 -2.27 -24.73
#